data_AF-A0A099T861-F1
#
_entry.id   AF-A0A099T861-F1
#
_cell.length_a   1.000
_cell.length_b   1.000
_cell.length_c   1.000
_cell.angle_alpha   90.00
_cell.angle_beta   90.00
_cell.angle_gamma   90.00
#
_symmetry.space_group_name_H-M   'P 1'
#
loop_
_entity.id
_entity.type
_entity.pdbx_description
1 polymer ?
#
loop_
_entity_poly.entity_id
_entity_poly.type
_entity_poly.pdbx_seq_one_letter_code
_entity_poly.pdbx_strand_id
1 'polypeptide(L)'
;MLELKGLSQVVNADVRDLVYKRQAVSTLADEYEAVNPFYDMLDVLERDLSHAIDCSIFENLSREASTVFADQWKQMSVYQQFQYLEDYVRGASK
;
A
#
# COMPACT_ATOMS: atom_id res chain seq x y z
N MET A 1 3.07 -16.73 -7.64
CA MET A 1 2.74 -15.42 -7.06
C MET A 1 1.55 -14.90 -7.86
N LEU A 2 0.39 -14.67 -7.26
CA LEU A 2 -0.76 -14.12 -7.98
C LEU A 2 -0.39 -12.70 -8.44
N GLU A 3 -0.37 -12.46 -9.76
CA GLU A 3 -0.26 -11.10 -10.30
C GLU A 3 -1.62 -10.42 -10.15
N LEU A 4 -1.71 -9.38 -9.29
CA LEU A 4 -2.88 -8.53 -9.24
C LEU A 4 -2.95 -7.72 -10.54
N LYS A 5 -3.92 -8.06 -11.39
CA LYS A 5 -4.12 -7.38 -12.67
C LYS A 5 -4.52 -5.94 -12.42
N GLY A 6 -3.78 -4.99 -12.98
CA GLY A 6 -4.01 -3.56 -12.79
C GLY A 6 -3.20 -2.94 -11.65
N LEU A 7 -2.39 -3.71 -10.93
CA LEU A 7 -1.53 -3.19 -9.85
C LEU A 7 -0.60 -2.07 -10.32
N SER A 8 -0.03 -2.17 -11.51
CA SER A 8 0.83 -1.12 -12.08
C SER A 8 0.09 0.19 -12.37
N GLN A 9 -1.23 0.13 -12.56
CA GLN A 9 -2.09 1.28 -12.76
C GLN A 9 -2.55 1.86 -11.42
N VAL A 10 -2.74 1.00 -10.41
CA VAL A 10 -3.14 1.39 -9.05
C VAL A 10 -1.96 2.00 -8.28
N VAL A 11 -0.75 1.47 -8.43
CA VAL A 11 0.47 1.99 -7.77
C VAL A 11 1.02 3.16 -8.57
N ASN A 12 0.33 4.29 -8.46
CA ASN A 12 0.74 5.57 -9.01
C ASN A 12 1.84 6.24 -8.13
N ALA A 13 2.25 7.45 -8.48
CA ALA A 13 3.30 8.17 -7.75
C ALA A 13 2.94 8.40 -6.27
N ASP A 14 1.69 8.74 -5.98
CA ASP A 14 1.21 9.04 -4.63
C ASP A 14 1.19 7.79 -3.74
N VAL A 15 0.64 6.68 -4.27
CA VAL A 15 0.66 5.38 -3.58
C VAL A 15 2.10 4.94 -3.33
N ARG A 16 3.00 5.13 -4.31
CA ARG A 16 4.42 4.77 -4.17
C ARG A 16 5.11 5.59 -3.07
N ASP A 17 4.87 6.90 -3.01
CA ASP A 17 5.43 7.77 -1.98
C ASP A 17 4.95 7.39 -0.58
N LEU A 18 3.65 7.08 -0.43
CA LEU A 18 3.08 6.61 0.83
C LEU A 18 3.66 5.26 1.27
N VAL A 19 3.88 4.32 0.35
CA VAL A 19 4.56 3.04 0.64
C VAL A 19 5.98 3.28 1.16
N TYR A 20 6.75 4.15 0.51
CA TYR A 20 8.11 4.47 0.97
C TYR A 20 8.12 5.14 2.34
N LYS A 21 7.19 6.08 2.59
CA LYS A 21 7.06 6.74 3.89
C LYS A 21 6.70 5.74 4.98
N ARG A 22 5.72 4.87 4.74
CA ARG A 22 5.34 3.79 5.68
C ARG A 22 6.55 2.91 6.00
N GLN A 23 7.31 2.49 4.98
CA GLN A 23 8.49 1.65 5.18
C GLN A 23 9.55 2.37 6.05
N ALA A 24 9.84 3.64 5.76
CA ALA A 24 10.81 4.42 6.53
C ALA A 24 10.37 4.59 8.00
N VAL A 25 9.10 4.91 8.23
CA VAL A 25 8.55 5.08 9.59
C VAL A 25 8.51 3.74 10.33
N SER A 26 8.21 2.62 9.65
CA SER A 26 8.25 1.28 10.25
C SER A 26 9.65 0.91 10.71
N THR A 27 10.67 1.18 9.89
CA THR A 27 12.08 0.96 10.29
C THR A 27 12.47 1.82 11.49
N LEU A 28 12.05 3.10 11.52
CA LEU A 28 12.30 3.97 12.67
C LEU A 28 11.56 3.50 13.94
N ALA A 29 10.35 2.95 13.77
CA ALA A 29 9.58 2.39 14.87
C ALA A 29 10.28 1.16 15.48
N ASP A 30 10.83 0.28 14.65
CA ASP A 30 11.53 -0.93 15.10
C ASP A 30 12.81 -0.63 15.90
N GLU A 31 13.47 0.49 15.63
CA GLU A 31 14.71 0.90 16.29
C GLU A 31 14.48 1.67 17.61
N TYR A 32 13.24 1.95 17.99
CA TYR A 32 12.91 2.82 19.12
C TYR A 32 12.56 2.04 20.40
N GLU A 33 13.35 2.18 21.47
CA GLU A 33 13.19 1.40 22.71
C GLU A 33 12.23 2.00 23.77
N ALA A 34 11.72 3.22 23.59
CA ALA A 34 10.79 3.89 24.51
C ALA A 34 9.33 3.88 24.01
N VAL A 35 8.41 4.66 24.63
CA VAL A 35 7.05 4.89 24.10
C VAL A 35 7.19 5.39 22.66
N ASN A 36 6.80 4.55 21.71
CA ASN A 36 7.13 4.71 20.31
C ASN A 36 6.18 5.72 19.65
N PRO A 37 6.65 6.95 19.34
CA PRO A 37 5.80 7.99 18.77
C PRO A 37 5.46 7.71 17.30
N PHE A 38 6.12 6.73 16.67
CA PHE A 38 5.93 6.40 15.27
C PHE A 38 4.70 5.53 15.03
N TYR A 39 4.12 4.90 16.05
CA TYR A 39 2.88 4.13 15.88
C TYR A 39 1.69 5.00 15.46
N ASP A 40 1.52 6.16 16.09
CA ASP A 40 0.47 7.11 15.68
C ASP A 40 0.68 7.59 14.23
N MET A 41 1.93 7.74 13.81
CA MET A 41 2.28 8.12 12.45
C MET A 41 2.05 6.97 11.46
N LEU A 42 2.31 5.72 11.85
CA LEU A 42 2.01 4.54 11.06
C LEU A 42 0.50 4.39 10.84
N ASP A 43 -0.31 4.56 11.88
CA ASP A 43 -1.77 4.48 11.77
C ASP A 43 -2.32 5.51 10.76
N VAL A 44 -1.77 6.74 10.76
CA VAL A 44 -2.13 7.77 9.79
C VAL A 44 -1.69 7.37 8.38
N LEU A 45 -0.46 6.90 8.21
CA LEU A 45 0.06 6.48 6.91
C LEU A 45 -0.70 5.29 6.33
N GLU A 46 -1.10 4.32 7.15
CA GLU A 46 -1.88 3.16 6.74
C GLU A 46 -3.30 3.56 6.29
N ARG A 47 -3.93 4.50 6.99
CA ARG A 47 -5.22 5.07 6.58
C ARG A 47 -5.09 5.82 5.26
N ASP A 48 -4.08 6.68 5.13
CA ASP A 48 -3.87 7.50 3.94
C ASP A 48 -3.52 6.62 2.73
N LEU A 49 -2.70 5.59 2.93
CA LEU A 49 -2.37 4.60 1.89
C LEU A 49 -3.61 3.81 1.45
N SER A 50 -4.44 3.37 2.40
CA SER A 50 -5.70 2.68 2.07
C SER A 50 -6.62 3.57 1.23
N HIS A 51 -6.76 4.84 1.62
CA HIS A 51 -7.57 5.79 0.87
C HIS A 51 -7.01 6.08 -0.53
N ALA A 52 -5.69 6.28 -0.65
CA ALA A 52 -5.04 6.54 -1.92
C ALA A 52 -5.20 5.36 -2.90
N ILE A 53 -5.18 4.12 -2.39
CA ILE A 53 -5.44 2.92 -3.18
C ILE A 53 -6.88 2.89 -3.68
N ASP A 54 -7.86 3.15 -2.80
CA ASP A 54 -9.28 3.18 -3.18
C ASP A 54 -9.54 4.24 -4.28
N CYS A 55 -8.96 5.44 -4.12
CA CYS A 55 -9.01 6.49 -5.15
C CYS A 55 -8.36 6.03 -6.45
N SER A 56 -7.16 5.45 -6.38
CA SER A 56 -6.42 5.01 -7.56
C SER A 56 -7.11 3.87 -8.31
N ILE A 57 -7.77 2.94 -7.59
CA ILE A 57 -8.62 1.90 -8.19
C ILE A 57 -9.78 2.51 -8.96
N PHE A 58 -10.39 3.57 -8.44
CA PHE A 58 -11.52 4.24 -9.08
C PHE A 58 -11.09 5.07 -10.29
N GLU A 59 -9.94 5.75 -10.19
CA GLU A 59 -9.45 6.67 -11.23
C GLU A 59 -8.74 5.96 -12.38
N ASN A 60 -7.97 4.90 -12.10
CA ASN A 60 -7.03 4.32 -13.05
C ASN A 60 -7.48 2.99 -13.67
N LEU A 61 -8.54 2.38 -13.16
CA LEU A 61 -9.09 1.12 -13.68
C LEU A 61 -10.47 1.34 -14.33
N SER A 62 -10.80 0.52 -15.34
CA SER A 62 -12.18 0.45 -15.84
C SER A 62 -13.09 -0.14 -14.76
N ARG A 63 -14.40 0.10 -14.84
CA ARG A 63 -15.38 -0.40 -13.87
C ARG A 63 -15.27 -1.92 -13.65
N GLU A 64 -15.08 -2.69 -14.72
CA GLU A 64 -14.91 -4.14 -14.68
C GLU A 64 -13.59 -4.52 -14.00
N ALA A 65 -12.50 -3.82 -14.33
CA ALA A 65 -11.19 -4.04 -13.73
C ALA A 65 -11.15 -3.64 -12.25
N SER A 66 -11.79 -2.53 -11.86
CA SER A 66 -11.90 -2.09 -10.46
C SER A 66 -12.64 -3.12 -9.61
N THR A 67 -13.71 -3.74 -10.14
CA THR A 67 -14.47 -4.77 -9.42
C THR A 67 -13.60 -5.99 -9.15
N VAL A 68 -12.93 -6.50 -10.20
CA VAL A 68 -12.04 -7.66 -10.08
C VAL A 68 -10.86 -7.37 -9.15
N PHE A 69 -10.25 -6.18 -9.28
CA PHE A 69 -9.15 -5.76 -8.41
C PHE A 69 -9.62 -5.68 -6.96
N ALA A 70 -10.73 -5.00 -6.68
CA ALA A 70 -11.25 -4.84 -5.33
C ALA A 70 -11.61 -6.18 -4.68
N ASP A 71 -12.17 -7.13 -5.44
CA ASP A 71 -12.48 -8.47 -4.94
C ASP A 71 -11.21 -9.26 -4.59
N GLN A 72 -10.17 -9.17 -5.41
CA GLN A 72 -8.86 -9.78 -5.12
C GLN A 72 -8.16 -9.08 -3.95
N TRP A 73 -8.24 -7.75 -3.90
CA TRP A 73 -7.65 -6.92 -2.87
C TRP A 73 -8.23 -7.25 -1.49
N LYS A 74 -9.55 -7.34 -1.39
CA LYS A 74 -10.27 -7.67 -0.14
C LYS A 74 -10.07 -9.10 0.36
N GLN A 75 -9.59 -10.01 -0.48
CA GLN A 75 -9.23 -11.37 -0.05
C GLN A 75 -7.93 -11.39 0.76
N MET A 76 -7.08 -10.37 0.60
CA MET A 76 -5.87 -10.20 1.40
C MET A 76 -6.20 -9.46 2.70
N SER A 77 -5.57 -9.87 3.79
CA SER A 77 -5.59 -9.05 5.02
C SER A 77 -4.86 -7.73 4.78
N VAL A 78 -5.16 -6.71 5.58
CA VAL A 78 -4.50 -5.39 5.50
C VAL A 78 -2.96 -5.52 5.59
N TYR A 79 -2.48 -6.40 6.45
CA TYR A 79 -1.05 -6.71 6.54
C TYR A 79 -0.48 -7.31 5.24
N GLN A 80 -1.19 -8.27 4.63
CA GLN A 80 -0.78 -8.89 3.36
C GLN A 80 -0.82 -7.88 2.21
N GLN A 81 -1.80 -6.99 2.19
CA GLN A 81 -1.92 -5.91 1.22
C GLN A 81 -0.69 -4.99 1.27
N PHE A 82 -0.30 -4.53 2.46
CA PHE A 82 0.86 -3.67 2.62
C PHE A 82 2.16 -4.39 2.26
N GLN A 83 2.34 -5.62 2.71
CA GLN A 83 3.53 -6.41 2.36
C GLN A 83 3.64 -6.59 0.83
N TYR A 84 2.51 -6.85 0.16
CA TYR A 84 2.48 -7.00 -1.30
C TYR A 84 2.84 -5.69 -2.03
N LEU A 85 2.41 -4.53 -1.54
CA LEU A 85 2.78 -3.23 -2.10
C LEU A 85 4.26 -2.92 -1.89
N GLU A 86 4.80 -3.20 -0.72
CA GLU A 86 6.22 -3.00 -0.43
C GLU A 86 7.10 -3.87 -1.33
N ASP A 87 6.75 -5.14 -1.48
CA ASP A 87 7.45 -6.07 -2.38
C ASP A 87 7.34 -5.61 -3.84
N TYR A 88 6.17 -5.12 -4.26
CA TYR A 88 5.97 -4.60 -5.61
C TYR A 88 6.79 -3.33 -5.88
N VAL A 89 6.77 -2.35 -4.98
CA VAL A 89 7.52 -1.10 -5.12
C VAL A 89 9.04 -1.34 -5.07
N ARG A 90 9.50 -2.25 -4.22
CA ARG A 90 10.90 -2.69 -4.16
C ARG A 90 11.31 -3.44 -5.43
N GLY A 91 10.43 -4.29 -5.96
CA GLY A 91 10.66 -5.04 -7.21
C GLY A 91 10.63 -4.18 -8.48
N ALA A 92 9.82 -3.12 -8.48
CA ALA A 92 9.71 -2.15 -9.58
C ALA A 92 10.87 -1.15 -9.67
N SER A 93 11.73 -1.09 -8.65
CA SER A 93 12.92 -0.22 -8.61
C SER A 93 14.17 -0.85 -9.25
N LYS A 94 14.01 -1.84 -10.14
CA LYS A 94 15.10 -2.48 -10.88
C LYS A 94 15.11 -2.11 -12.36
#